data_AF-A0AAD7JBX1-F1
#
_entry.id   AF-A0AAD7JBX1-F1
#
_cell.length_a   1.000
_cell.length_b   1.000
_cell.length_c   1.000
_cell.angle_alpha   90.00
_cell.angle_beta   90.00
_cell.angle_gamma   90.00
#
_symmetry.space_group_name_H-M   'P 1'
#
loop_
_entity.id
_entity.type
_entity.pdbx_description
1 polymer ?
#
loop_
_entity_poly.entity_id
_entity_poly.type
_entity_poly.pdbx_seq_one_letter_code
_entity_poly.pdbx_strand_id
1 'polypeptide(L)' 'LLFLPPYSLDFNPIEESFSAVKAWIRHHWRRMQNSDTPELDLLEACGAVTAESARGWFRHSGFLDGPM' A
#
# COMPACT_ATOMS: atom_id res chain seq x y z
N LEU A 1 -2.04 17.38 -12.63
CA LEU A 1 -1.07 17.25 -11.53
C LEU A 1 -1.66 17.91 -10.30
N LEU A 2 -1.81 17.18 -9.20
CA LEU A 2 -2.20 17.74 -7.90
C LEU A 2 -0.91 17.98 -7.10
N PHE A 3 -0.70 19.20 -6.62
CA PHE A 3 0.52 19.58 -5.91
C PHE A 3 0.35 19.34 -4.41
N LEU A 4 1.12 18.42 -3.84
CA LEU A 4 1.15 18.18 -2.39
C LEU A 4 2.12 19.19 -1.74
N PRO A 5 1.72 19.87 -0.65
CA PRO A 5 2.64 20.71 0.10
C PRO A 5 3.79 19.86 0.67
N PRO A 6 5.01 20.39 0.81
CA PRO A 6 6.15 19.63 1.33
C PRO A 6 5.84 19.04 2.71
N TYR A 7 6.23 17.77 2.92
CA TYR A 7 6.04 16.98 4.14
C TYR A 7 4.59 16.59 4.50
N SER A 8 3.68 16.57 3.53
CA SER A 8 2.31 16.04 3.70
C SER A 8 2.25 14.50 3.58
N LEU A 9 3.12 13.78 4.30
CA LEU A 9 3.14 12.30 4.30
C LEU A 9 1.76 11.71 4.68
N ASP A 10 1.04 12.36 5.59
CA ASP A 10 -0.29 11.92 6.05
C ASP A 10 -1.39 12.04 4.99
N PHE A 11 -1.15 12.77 3.89
CA PHE A 11 -2.12 12.99 2.80
C PHE A 11 -1.79 12.20 1.54
N ASN A 12 -0.85 11.26 1.58
CA ASN A 12 -0.50 10.45 0.43
C ASN A 12 -0.94 8.99 0.64
N PRO A 13 -2.01 8.52 -0.02
CA PRO A 13 -2.54 7.15 0.17
C PRO A 13 -1.55 6.05 -0.22
N ILE A 14 -0.42 6.41 -0.83
CA ILE A 14 0.68 5.49 -1.09
C ILE A 14 1.33 4.99 0.20
N GLU A 15 1.34 5.77 1.29
CA GLU A 15 1.99 5.40 2.55
C GLU A 15 1.28 4.23 3.23
N GLU A 16 -0.05 4.23 3.24
CA GLU A 16 -0.86 3.11 3.72
C GLU A 16 -0.67 1.87 2.85
N SER A 17 -0.58 2.04 1.52
CA SER A 17 -0.33 0.93 0.60
C SER A 17 1.02 0.25 0.85
N PHE A 18 2.09 1.04 1.02
CA PHE A 18 3.41 0.50 1.38
C PHE A 18 3.40 -0.14 2.76
N SER A 19 2.65 0.42 3.70
CA SER A 19 2.52 -0.14 5.05
C SER A 19 1.84 -1.51 5.03
N ALA A 20 0.79 -1.70 4.23
CA ALA A 20 0.13 -2.99 4.04
C ALA A 20 1.08 -4.04 3.45
N VAL A 21 1.82 -3.69 2.38
CA VAL A 21 2.80 -4.61 1.76
C VAL A 21 3.92 -4.96 2.74
N LYS A 22 4.48 -3.97 3.46
CA LYS A 22 5.50 -4.22 4.50
C LYS A 22 4.98 -5.12 5.62
N ALA A 23 3.73 -4.95 6.04
CA ALA A 23 3.11 -5.80 7.06
C ALA A 23 3.00 -7.26 6.58
N TRP A 24 2.58 -7.47 5.33
CA TRP A 24 2.53 -8.80 4.72
C TRP A 24 3.92 -9.45 4.65
N ILE A 25 4.93 -8.71 4.21
CA ILE A 25 6.31 -9.21 4.14
C ILE A 25 6.84 -9.59 5.53
N ARG A 26 6.58 -8.76 6.55
CA ARG A 26 6.98 -9.05 7.94
C ARG A 26 6.29 -10.28 8.49
N HIS A 27 5.02 -10.50 8.16
CA HIS A 27 4.29 -11.69 8.54
C HIS A 27 4.90 -12.96 7.90
N HIS A 28 5.35 -12.84 6.64
CA HIS A 28 5.93 -13.94 5.86
C HIS A 28 7.46 -13.91 5.81
N TRP A 29 8.13 -13.28 6.78
CA TRP A 29 9.55 -12.94 6.69
C TRP A 29 10.46 -14.14 6.43
N ARG A 30 10.13 -15.32 6.97
CA ARG A 30 10.90 -16.56 6.76
C ARG A 30 10.86 -17.04 5.31
N ARG A 31 9.71 -16.93 4.65
CA ARG A 31 9.56 -17.23 3.22
C ARG A 31 10.37 -16.23 2.41
N MET A 32 10.18 -14.95 2.70
CA MET A 32 10.83 -13.86 1.97
C MET A 32 12.35 -13.88 2.07
N GLN A 33 12.90 -14.25 3.22
CA GLN A 33 14.34 -14.33 3.43
C GLN A 33 15.01 -15.49 2.68
N ASN A 34 14.28 -16.57 2.40
CA ASN A 34 14.81 -17.78 1.79
C ASN A 34 14.20 -18.05 0.39
N SER A 35 13.61 -17.04 -0.23
CA SER A 35 12.93 -17.20 -1.51
C SER A 35 13.93 -17.26 -2.66
N ASP A 36 13.78 -18.28 -3.49
CA ASP A 36 14.48 -18.36 -4.78
C ASP A 36 13.82 -17.47 -5.85
N THR A 37 12.62 -16.94 -5.59
CA THR A 37 11.83 -16.09 -6.50
C THR A 37 11.24 -14.88 -5.76
N PRO A 38 12.09 -13.98 -5.22
CA PRO A 38 11.64 -12.87 -4.37
C PRO A 38 10.71 -11.87 -5.10
N GLU A 39 10.82 -11.73 -6.41
CA GLU A 39 9.94 -10.90 -7.24
C GLU A 39 8.51 -11.43 -7.33
N LEU A 40 8.32 -12.76 -7.40
CA LEU A 40 6.98 -13.38 -7.39
C LEU A 40 6.34 -13.27 -6.02
N ASP A 41 7.13 -13.45 -4.95
CA ASP A 41 6.66 -13.26 -3.59
C ASP A 41 6.31 -11.79 -3.31
N LEU A 42 7.06 -10.83 -3.87
CA LEU A 42 6.71 -9.42 -3.79
C LEU A 42 5.42 -9.11 -4.55
N LEU A 43 5.21 -9.74 -5.72
CA LEU A 43 3.96 -9.62 -6.46
C LEU A 43 2.77 -10.17 -5.64
N GLU A 44 2.96 -11.28 -4.93
CA GLU A 44 1.97 -11.80 -3.99
C GLU A 44 1.73 -10.83 -2.82
N ALA A 45 2.78 -10.24 -2.26
CA ALA A 45 2.69 -9.24 -1.20
C ALA A 45 1.89 -8.00 -1.63
N CYS A 46 2.02 -7.57 -2.89
CA CYS A 46 1.20 -6.51 -3.47
C CYS A 46 -0.29 -6.83 -3.44
N GLY A 47 -0.68 -8.12 -3.42
CA GLY A 47 -2.06 -8.57 -3.21
C GLY A 47 -2.65 -8.19 -1.85
N ALA A 48 -1.84 -7.75 -0.87
CA ALA A 48 -2.33 -7.18 0.38
C ALA A 48 -3.06 -5.84 0.19
N VAL A 49 -2.85 -5.17 -0.95
CA VAL A 49 -3.53 -3.94 -1.32
C VAL A 49 -4.85 -4.29 -2.02
N THR A 50 -5.96 -4.24 -1.29
CA THR A 50 -7.29 -4.49 -1.86
C THR A 50 -7.93 -3.21 -2.38
N ALA A 51 -8.87 -3.34 -3.32
CA ALA A 51 -9.66 -2.20 -3.81
C ALA A 51 -10.47 -1.51 -2.70
N GLU A 52 -10.92 -2.26 -1.69
CA GLU A 52 -11.64 -1.72 -0.53
C GLU A 52 -10.71 -0.87 0.34
N SER A 53 -9.53 -1.40 0.68
CA SER A 53 -8.52 -0.68 1.45
C SER A 53 -8.06 0.58 0.73
N ALA A 54 -7.81 0.49 -0.59
CA ALA A 54 -7.41 1.63 -1.40
C ALA A 54 -8.44 2.77 -1.35
N ARG A 55 -9.73 2.47 -1.56
CA ARG A 55 -10.81 3.47 -1.42
C ARG A 55 -10.83 4.08 -0.01
N GLY A 56 -10.63 3.27 1.02
CA GLY A 56 -10.50 3.73 2.40
C GLY A 56 -9.35 4.73 2.59
N TRP A 57 -8.18 4.45 2.03
CA TRP A 57 -7.00 5.31 2.13
C TRP A 57 -7.16 6.60 1.33
N PHE A 58 -7.73 6.56 0.12
CA PHE A 58 -8.05 7.78 -0.62
C PHE A 58 -8.98 8.70 0.18
N ARG A 59 -10.05 8.15 0.78
CA ARG A 59 -10.93 8.93 1.67
C ARG A 59 -10.21 9.46 2.91
N HIS A 60 -9.35 8.67 3.53
CA HIS A 60 -8.55 9.08 4.69
C HIS A 60 -7.62 10.25 4.35
N SER A 61 -6.96 10.19 3.18
CA SER A 61 -6.11 11.26 2.66
C SER A 61 -6.88 12.48 2.12
N GLY A 62 -8.20 12.54 2.27
CA GLY A 62 -9.04 13.67 1.86
C GLY A 62 -9.41 13.68 0.37
N PHE A 63 -9.14 12.60 -0.37
CA PHE A 63 -9.66 12.44 -1.72
C PHE A 63 -11.10 11.92 -1.64
N LEU A 64 -12.05 12.75 -2.11
CA LEU A 64 -13.44 12.35 -2.21
C LEU A 64 -13.58 11.31 -3.33
N ASP A 65 -14.09 10.12 -2.99
CA ASP A 65 -14.65 9.19 -3.98
C ASP A 65 -15.82 9.93 -4.67
N GLY A 66 -15.70 10.22 -5.96
CA GLY A 66 -16.82 10.69 -6.79
C GLY A 66 -17.98 9.67 -6.79
N PRO A 67 -19.21 10.08 -7.15
CA PRO A 67 -20.40 9.26 -6.90
C PRO A 67 -20.31 7.88 -7.57
N MET A 68 -20.74 6.88 -6.79
CA MET A 68 -20.79 5.44 -7.09
C MET A 68 -21.54 5.09 -8.37
#